data_AF-A0A1M4WKK2-F1
#
_entry.id   AF-A0A1M4WKK2-F1
#
_cell.length_a   1.000
_cell.length_b   1.000
_cell.length_c   1.000
_cell.angle_alpha   90.00
_cell.angle_beta   90.00
_cell.angle_gamma   90.00
#
_symmetry.space_group_name_H-M   'P 1'
#
loop_
_entity.id
_entity.type
_entity.pdbx_description
1 polymer ?
#
loop_
_entity_poly.entity_id
_entity_poly.type
_entity_poly.pdbx_seq_one_letter_code
_entity_poly.pdbx_strand_id
1 'polypeptide(L)'
;MKFGKIVSTVLVFFLGAAAPGPLRAMNLDELYPRQVLQYWQGRYRDNLEWNFRNVVLANLTAAERRRVEGTSLDIPLIAPEQNVPVNFYAYRWGNSGRIVMPVVSVKFLDDFAIASAWLEFNGFSQETAYNYMSMLKYKCLGSSQPRCPPPLEALRIPPDALADPNVDSLSQKILKSAVVFIMAHELGHLYHRHPGYDIPVSQAQENEAQADAFALEVMRRIGTAPMGMVHFFMAALYLMPHRGDFGSEKDWESYLRERSTHPFTGERLRRFAEELRNKSRDFAASEPDLQAATARVGAMAGEVEKIAAILEDSNIQKTLARIGRSTDLDSLRPRPKGGIGRVLEEDDRNPGEARLAFDGLYRGSFSAHGGGEAVPIDVKFERTGDRVTGIYSYGLGQGRIRGRIRDGRLYFRWEEGAETGGGVFIPQNDGKTFQGTWGYETSRDNGGSWIGKRP
;
A
#
# COMPACT_ATOMS: atom_id res chain seq x y z
N MET A 1 32.07 -55.78 -17.81
CA MET A 1 30.99 -56.34 -18.66
C MET A 1 29.84 -56.74 -17.74
N LYS A 2 28.62 -56.21 -17.99
CA LYS A 2 27.31 -56.50 -17.35
C LYS A 2 27.13 -56.21 -15.86
N PHE A 3 26.43 -55.09 -15.59
CA PHE A 3 25.65 -54.86 -14.37
C PHE A 3 24.33 -55.66 -14.44
N GLY A 4 24.02 -56.38 -13.36
CA GLY A 4 22.71 -56.97 -13.10
C GLY A 4 21.87 -56.05 -12.20
N LYS A 5 20.60 -55.86 -12.57
CA LYS A 5 19.57 -55.19 -11.76
C LYS A 5 19.01 -56.15 -10.71
N ILE A 6 18.74 -55.65 -9.50
CA ILE A 6 17.60 -56.07 -8.68
C ILE A 6 16.88 -54.80 -8.22
N VAL A 7 15.57 -54.82 -8.43
CA VAL A 7 14.57 -53.83 -8.07
C VAL A 7 14.22 -53.97 -6.59
N SER A 8 14.07 -52.85 -5.88
CA SER A 8 13.18 -52.76 -4.72
C SER A 8 12.32 -51.51 -4.85
N THR A 9 11.02 -51.75 -4.94
CA THR A 9 9.91 -50.80 -4.87
C THR A 9 9.89 -50.10 -3.51
N VAL A 10 9.75 -48.78 -3.50
CA VAL A 10 9.27 -48.02 -2.34
C VAL A 10 8.04 -47.23 -2.79
N LEU A 11 6.89 -47.61 -2.23
CA LEU A 11 5.65 -46.86 -2.27
C LEU A 11 5.78 -45.73 -1.24
N VAL A 12 5.76 -44.46 -1.67
CA VAL A 12 5.62 -43.32 -0.75
C VAL A 12 4.22 -42.75 -0.91
N PHE A 13 3.41 -42.91 0.14
CA PHE A 13 2.18 -42.15 0.34
C PHE A 13 2.56 -40.68 0.61
N PHE A 14 2.32 -39.80 -0.36
CA PHE A 14 2.24 -38.37 -0.08
C PHE A 14 0.83 -38.06 0.43
N LEU A 15 0.72 -37.82 1.74
CA LEU A 15 -0.34 -37.00 2.29
C LEU A 15 -0.20 -35.62 1.63
N GLY A 16 -1.10 -35.32 0.70
CA GLY A 16 -1.12 -34.09 -0.06
C GLY A 16 -1.35 -32.90 0.87
N ALA A 17 -0.26 -32.23 1.26
CA ALA A 17 -0.33 -30.80 1.48
C ALA A 17 -0.66 -30.19 0.13
N ALA A 18 -1.84 -29.56 0.02
CA ALA A 18 -2.19 -28.77 -1.14
C ALA A 18 -1.09 -27.70 -1.31
N ALA A 19 -0.22 -27.89 -2.31
CA ALA A 19 0.62 -26.80 -2.78
C ALA A 19 -0.30 -25.62 -3.08
N PRO A 20 0.04 -24.38 -2.69
CA PRO A 20 -0.72 -23.23 -3.14
C PRO A 20 -0.81 -23.31 -4.66
N GLY A 21 -2.03 -23.46 -5.17
CA GLY A 21 -2.28 -23.52 -6.60
C GLY A 21 -1.65 -22.29 -7.28
N PRO A 22 -1.31 -22.37 -8.57
CA PRO A 22 -0.85 -21.20 -9.30
C PRO A 22 -1.88 -20.09 -9.09
N LEU A 23 -1.42 -18.92 -8.61
CA LEU A 23 -2.21 -17.69 -8.60
C LEU A 23 -2.88 -17.59 -9.96
N ARG A 24 -4.22 -17.75 -10.00
CA ARG A 24 -4.98 -17.59 -11.24
C ARG A 24 -4.66 -16.20 -11.79
N ALA A 25 -4.38 -16.13 -13.10
CA ALA A 25 -4.21 -14.88 -13.80
C ALA A 25 -5.37 -13.93 -13.43
N MET A 26 -5.04 -12.80 -12.80
CA MET A 26 -6.06 -11.84 -12.35
C MET A 26 -6.72 -11.22 -13.60
N ASN A 27 -8.03 -10.98 -13.58
CA ASN A 27 -8.71 -10.44 -14.76
C ASN A 27 -8.90 -8.92 -14.65
N LEU A 28 -7.92 -8.15 -15.14
CA LEU A 28 -8.02 -6.68 -15.16
C LEU A 28 -9.10 -6.17 -16.14
N ASP A 29 -9.53 -6.99 -17.10
CA ASP A 29 -10.59 -6.64 -18.07
C ASP A 29 -11.93 -6.33 -17.38
N GLU A 30 -12.09 -6.79 -16.14
CA GLU A 30 -13.30 -6.60 -15.35
C GLU A 30 -13.28 -5.31 -14.53
N LEU A 31 -12.11 -4.72 -14.24
CA LEU A 31 -12.06 -3.52 -13.39
C LEU A 31 -12.66 -2.31 -14.11
N TYR A 32 -12.32 -2.11 -15.38
CA TYR A 32 -12.89 -1.06 -16.23
C TYR A 32 -13.47 -1.64 -17.50
N PRO A 33 -14.67 -1.20 -17.95
CA PRO A 33 -15.18 -1.62 -19.24
C PRO A 33 -14.21 -1.23 -20.36
N ARG A 34 -14.04 -2.08 -21.37
CA ARG A 34 -13.14 -1.82 -22.50
C ARG A 34 -13.41 -0.47 -23.17
N GLN A 35 -14.68 -0.08 -23.28
CA GLN A 35 -15.08 1.21 -23.86
C GLN A 35 -14.56 2.40 -23.04
N VAL A 36 -14.55 2.27 -21.71
CA VAL A 36 -13.98 3.28 -20.80
C VAL A 36 -12.47 3.39 -21.05
N LEU A 37 -11.76 2.26 -21.14
CA LEU A 37 -10.33 2.27 -21.44
C LEU A 37 -10.03 2.87 -22.82
N GLN A 38 -10.81 2.57 -23.86
CA GLN A 38 -10.63 3.18 -25.18
C GLN A 38 -10.86 4.69 -25.18
N TYR A 39 -11.88 5.16 -24.47
CA TYR A 39 -12.16 6.58 -24.28
C TYR A 39 -11.00 7.32 -23.60
N TRP A 40 -10.40 6.71 -22.57
CA TRP A 40 -9.27 7.29 -21.85
C TRP A 40 -7.94 7.13 -22.58
N GLN A 41 -7.75 6.08 -23.39
CA GLN A 41 -6.55 5.89 -24.20
C GLN A 41 -6.27 7.09 -25.10
N GLY A 42 -7.31 7.64 -25.76
CA GLY A 42 -7.17 8.83 -26.59
C GLY A 42 -6.64 10.04 -25.82
N ARG A 43 -7.11 10.25 -24.58
CA ARG A 43 -6.69 11.37 -23.73
C ARG A 43 -5.33 11.18 -23.10
N TYR A 44 -5.06 9.98 -22.62
CA TYR A 44 -3.78 9.69 -21.98
C TYR A 44 -2.66 9.63 -22.99
N ARG A 45 -2.87 9.13 -24.21
CA ARG A 45 -1.81 9.03 -25.23
C ARG A 45 -1.07 10.35 -25.42
N ASP A 46 -1.80 11.41 -25.74
CA ASP A 46 -1.20 12.71 -26.06
C ASP A 46 -0.48 13.29 -24.84
N ASN A 47 -1.10 13.21 -23.66
CA ASN A 47 -0.50 13.71 -22.42
C ASN A 47 0.75 12.90 -21.99
N LEU A 48 0.72 11.59 -22.13
CA LEU A 48 1.85 10.70 -21.81
C LEU A 48 3.01 10.96 -22.77
N GLU A 49 2.75 11.04 -24.08
CA GLU A 49 3.76 11.35 -25.08
C GLU A 49 4.35 12.75 -24.87
N TRP A 50 3.51 13.73 -24.54
CA TRP A 50 3.95 15.07 -24.22
C TRP A 50 4.85 15.11 -22.98
N ASN A 51 4.44 14.46 -21.88
CA ASN A 51 5.26 14.36 -20.66
C ASN A 51 6.59 13.65 -20.93
N PHE A 52 6.57 12.55 -21.68
CA PHE A 52 7.79 11.83 -22.01
C PHE A 52 8.77 12.72 -22.79
N ARG A 53 8.31 13.40 -23.85
CA ARG A 53 9.20 14.21 -24.72
C ARG A 53 9.62 15.54 -24.09
N ASN A 54 8.67 16.24 -23.48
CA ASN A 54 8.85 17.64 -23.07
C ASN A 54 9.17 17.80 -21.57
N VAL A 55 8.99 16.76 -20.77
CA VAL A 55 9.35 16.76 -19.35
C VAL A 55 10.50 15.81 -19.10
N VAL A 56 10.32 14.50 -19.33
CA VAL A 56 11.35 13.49 -19.02
C VAL A 56 12.58 13.68 -19.92
N LEU A 57 12.43 13.55 -21.24
CA LEU A 57 13.57 13.63 -22.17
C LEU A 57 14.20 15.03 -22.20
N ALA A 58 13.43 16.09 -21.93
CA ALA A 58 13.92 17.47 -21.91
C ALA A 58 14.87 17.76 -20.73
N ASN A 59 14.75 17.01 -19.64
CA ASN A 59 15.58 17.15 -18.44
C ASN A 59 16.73 16.14 -18.34
N LEU A 60 16.98 15.40 -19.42
CA LEU A 60 18.17 14.56 -19.55
C LEU A 60 19.40 15.38 -19.94
N THR A 61 20.56 14.98 -19.45
CA THR A 61 21.83 15.44 -20.00
C THR A 61 22.00 14.99 -21.45
N ALA A 62 22.90 15.63 -22.19
CA ALA A 62 23.21 15.23 -23.57
C ALA A 62 23.72 13.77 -23.66
N ALA A 63 24.46 13.29 -22.65
CA ALA A 63 24.96 11.92 -22.61
C ALA A 63 23.84 10.90 -22.36
N GLU A 64 22.96 11.18 -21.40
CA GLU A 64 21.79 10.34 -21.13
C GLU A 64 20.85 10.29 -22.34
N ARG A 65 20.53 11.44 -22.94
CA ARG A 65 19.65 11.54 -24.11
C ARG A 65 20.17 10.72 -25.30
N ARG A 66 21.47 10.78 -25.60
CA ARG A 66 22.08 9.93 -26.66
C ARG A 66 21.95 8.44 -26.36
N ARG A 67 22.04 8.04 -25.09
CA ARG A 67 22.05 6.64 -24.68
C ARG A 67 20.66 5.99 -24.72
N VAL A 68 19.61 6.79 -24.66
CA VAL A 68 18.20 6.36 -24.77
C VAL A 68 17.54 6.83 -26.06
N GLU A 69 18.35 7.24 -27.04
CA GLU A 69 17.86 7.63 -28.37
C GLU A 69 17.05 6.49 -29.01
N GLY A 70 15.92 6.84 -29.63
CA GLY A 70 15.01 5.86 -30.21
C GLY A 70 14.08 5.15 -29.21
N THR A 71 14.13 5.49 -27.91
CA THR A 71 13.11 5.03 -26.96
C THR A 71 11.76 5.67 -27.25
N SER A 72 10.69 4.89 -27.15
CA SER A 72 9.31 5.35 -27.35
C SER A 72 8.35 4.75 -26.31
N LEU A 73 7.16 5.32 -26.21
CA LEU A 73 6.09 4.75 -25.38
C LEU A 73 5.30 3.71 -26.17
N ASP A 74 4.91 2.63 -25.49
CA ASP A 74 3.80 1.77 -25.88
C ASP A 74 2.66 1.96 -24.87
N ILE A 75 1.43 2.14 -25.36
CA ILE A 75 0.27 2.54 -24.53
C ILE A 75 -0.88 1.58 -24.85
N PRO A 76 -0.75 0.29 -24.53
CA PRO A 76 -1.81 -0.69 -24.75
C PRO A 76 -2.97 -0.42 -23.80
N LEU A 77 -4.17 -0.92 -24.10
CA LEU A 77 -5.29 -0.82 -23.16
C LEU A 77 -4.93 -1.54 -21.85
N ILE A 78 -4.36 -2.74 -21.97
CA ILE A 78 -4.02 -3.68 -20.90
C ILE A 78 -2.70 -4.38 -21.30
N ALA A 79 -1.81 -4.61 -20.35
CA ALA A 79 -0.56 -5.34 -20.61
C ALA A 79 -0.78 -6.86 -20.50
N PRO A 80 -0.16 -7.66 -21.39
CA PRO A 80 -0.38 -9.11 -21.44
C PRO A 80 0.26 -9.90 -20.29
N GLU A 81 1.30 -9.37 -19.65
CA GLU A 81 2.20 -10.19 -18.82
C GLU A 81 2.05 -10.04 -17.30
N GLN A 82 1.31 -9.05 -16.80
CA GLN A 82 1.05 -8.96 -15.35
C GLN A 82 -0.32 -8.35 -15.06
N ASN A 83 -1.07 -9.02 -14.20
CA ASN A 83 -2.47 -8.73 -13.93
C ASN A 83 -2.70 -7.83 -12.71
N VAL A 84 -1.73 -6.97 -12.38
CA VAL A 84 -1.88 -5.98 -11.32
C VAL A 84 -2.17 -4.59 -11.91
N PRO A 85 -3.04 -3.76 -11.30
CA PRO A 85 -3.38 -2.42 -11.80
C PRO A 85 -2.22 -1.41 -11.80
N VAL A 86 -1.02 -1.81 -11.39
CA VAL A 86 0.19 -0.96 -11.31
C VAL A 86 1.34 -1.58 -12.10
N ASN A 87 1.03 -2.15 -13.27
CA ASN A 87 2.02 -2.77 -14.16
C ASN A 87 2.56 -1.75 -15.16
N PHE A 88 3.80 -1.31 -14.95
CA PHE A 88 4.60 -0.49 -15.85
C PHE A 88 5.95 -1.18 -16.01
N TYR A 89 6.51 -1.17 -17.22
CA TYR A 89 7.78 -1.83 -17.49
C TYR A 89 8.42 -1.30 -18.77
N ALA A 90 9.72 -1.52 -18.92
CA ALA A 90 10.44 -1.29 -20.15
C ALA A 90 11.05 -2.57 -20.71
N TYR A 91 11.18 -2.61 -22.04
CA TYR A 91 11.93 -3.65 -22.73
C TYR A 91 12.67 -3.08 -23.94
N ARG A 92 13.65 -3.84 -24.42
CA ARG A 92 14.35 -3.53 -25.67
C ARG A 92 13.89 -4.45 -26.79
N TRP A 93 13.72 -3.87 -27.98
CA TRP A 93 13.55 -4.60 -29.22
C TRP A 93 14.63 -4.17 -30.21
N GLY A 94 15.66 -5.02 -30.37
CA GLY A 94 16.88 -4.65 -31.08
C GLY A 94 17.58 -3.46 -30.41
N ASN A 95 17.83 -2.39 -31.17
CA ASN A 95 18.46 -1.17 -30.65
C ASN A 95 17.48 -0.15 -30.06
N SER A 96 16.16 -0.38 -30.15
CA SER A 96 15.14 0.54 -29.66
C SER A 96 14.60 0.12 -28.30
N GLY A 97 14.39 1.08 -27.41
CA GLY A 97 13.69 0.89 -26.14
C GLY A 97 12.19 1.16 -26.26
N ARG A 98 11.38 0.44 -25.49
CA ARG A 98 9.94 0.68 -25.33
C ARG A 98 9.65 0.77 -23.84
N ILE A 99 8.91 1.81 -23.43
CA ILE A 99 8.32 1.92 -22.09
C ILE A 99 6.83 1.67 -22.25
N VAL A 100 6.30 0.67 -21.54
CA VAL A 100 4.90 0.28 -21.59
C VAL A 100 4.12 0.96 -20.48
N MET A 101 3.12 1.75 -20.86
CA MET A 101 2.23 2.51 -19.98
C MET A 101 0.78 2.09 -20.23
N PRO A 102 0.31 0.95 -19.68
CA PRO A 102 -1.05 0.47 -19.93
C PRO A 102 -2.11 1.46 -19.46
N VAL A 103 -3.14 1.66 -20.29
CA VAL A 103 -4.23 2.60 -20.00
C VAL A 103 -4.96 2.22 -18.71
N VAL A 104 -5.15 0.92 -18.46
CA VAL A 104 -5.75 0.42 -17.21
C VAL A 104 -4.94 0.85 -15.99
N SER A 105 -3.62 0.81 -16.06
CA SER A 105 -2.75 1.19 -14.94
C SER A 105 -2.77 2.70 -14.71
N VAL A 106 -2.70 3.49 -15.79
CA VAL A 106 -2.81 4.95 -15.71
C VAL A 106 -4.18 5.37 -15.17
N LYS A 107 -5.26 4.74 -15.63
CA LYS A 107 -6.63 5.03 -15.16
C LYS A 107 -6.81 4.68 -13.69
N PHE A 108 -6.22 3.56 -13.25
CA PHE A 108 -6.24 3.18 -11.84
C PHE A 108 -5.52 4.20 -10.97
N LEU A 109 -4.33 4.66 -11.37
CA LEU A 109 -3.62 5.72 -10.65
C LEU A 109 -4.36 7.05 -10.68
N ASP A 110 -5.03 7.39 -11.78
CA ASP A 110 -5.86 8.60 -11.89
C ASP A 110 -7.04 8.56 -10.89
N ASP A 111 -7.83 7.48 -10.90
CA ASP A 111 -8.92 7.32 -9.93
C ASP A 111 -8.44 7.29 -8.49
N PHE A 112 -7.30 6.66 -8.23
CA PHE A 112 -6.70 6.66 -6.91
C PHE A 112 -6.24 8.06 -6.49
N ALA A 113 -5.63 8.83 -7.38
CA ALA A 113 -5.22 10.20 -7.11
C ALA A 113 -6.41 11.12 -6.81
N ILE A 114 -7.51 10.96 -7.55
CA ILE A 114 -8.78 11.68 -7.31
C ILE A 114 -9.36 11.30 -5.94
N ALA A 115 -9.45 9.99 -5.65
CA ALA A 115 -9.97 9.51 -4.37
C ALA A 115 -9.13 10.03 -3.19
N SER A 116 -7.81 9.92 -3.27
CA SER A 116 -6.90 10.39 -2.23
C SER A 116 -7.02 11.90 -2.01
N ALA A 117 -7.05 12.70 -3.08
CA ALA A 117 -7.22 14.14 -2.96
C ALA A 117 -8.57 14.52 -2.33
N TRP A 118 -9.66 13.88 -2.77
CA TRP A 118 -11.00 14.14 -2.24
C TRP A 118 -11.11 13.76 -0.76
N LEU A 119 -10.61 12.57 -0.37
CA LEU A 119 -10.58 12.13 1.02
C LEU A 119 -9.77 13.12 1.89
N GLU A 120 -8.63 13.59 1.39
CA GLU A 120 -7.77 14.53 2.11
C GLU A 120 -8.46 15.85 2.43
N PHE A 121 -9.02 16.53 1.40
CA PHE A 121 -9.66 17.84 1.57
C PHE A 121 -10.98 17.79 2.34
N ASN A 122 -11.64 16.64 2.37
CA ASN A 122 -12.88 16.44 3.13
C ASN A 122 -12.64 15.85 4.53
N GLY A 123 -11.39 15.78 4.99
CA GLY A 123 -11.06 15.35 6.36
C GLY A 123 -11.30 13.86 6.60
N PHE A 124 -11.29 13.04 5.54
CA PHE A 124 -11.46 11.60 5.61
C PHE A 124 -10.12 10.84 5.62
N SER A 125 -10.17 9.63 6.16
CA SER A 125 -9.05 8.71 6.27
C SER A 125 -8.70 8.07 4.93
N GLN A 126 -7.40 8.08 4.60
CA GLN A 126 -6.84 7.39 3.43
C GLN A 126 -6.88 5.85 3.57
N GLU A 127 -7.07 5.33 4.79
CA GLU A 127 -7.16 3.89 5.06
C GLU A 127 -8.22 3.20 4.22
N THR A 128 -9.36 3.85 3.96
CA THR A 128 -10.41 3.28 3.10
C THR A 128 -9.89 2.99 1.70
N ALA A 129 -9.11 3.91 1.13
CA ALA A 129 -8.50 3.75 -0.19
C ALA A 129 -7.44 2.64 -0.20
N TYR A 130 -6.67 2.48 0.87
CA TYR A 130 -5.69 1.40 1.02
C TYR A 130 -6.33 0.02 1.24
N ASN A 131 -7.41 -0.04 2.04
CA ASN A 131 -8.18 -1.26 2.26
C ASN A 131 -8.86 -1.72 0.96
N TYR A 132 -9.30 -0.76 0.13
CA TYR A 132 -9.78 -1.07 -1.21
C TYR A 132 -8.71 -1.78 -2.06
N MET A 133 -7.45 -1.34 -2.02
CA MET A 133 -6.36 -2.01 -2.76
C MET A 133 -6.12 -3.44 -2.27
N SER A 134 -6.09 -3.64 -0.94
CA SER A 134 -6.02 -4.99 -0.36
C SER A 134 -7.21 -5.84 -0.82
N MET A 135 -8.43 -5.31 -0.70
CA MET A 135 -9.66 -6.00 -1.09
C MET A 135 -9.63 -6.37 -2.57
N LEU A 136 -9.18 -5.45 -3.42
CA LEU A 136 -9.03 -5.65 -4.85
C LEU A 136 -8.12 -6.84 -5.12
N LYS A 137 -6.93 -6.89 -4.50
CA LYS A 137 -5.99 -8.01 -4.65
C LYS A 137 -6.60 -9.36 -4.23
N TYR A 138 -7.19 -9.46 -3.05
CA TYR A 138 -7.55 -10.77 -2.48
C TYR A 138 -8.95 -11.26 -2.85
N LYS A 139 -9.89 -10.36 -3.16
CA LYS A 139 -11.28 -10.74 -3.44
C LYS A 139 -11.64 -10.59 -4.90
N CYS A 140 -11.08 -9.62 -5.59
CA CYS A 140 -11.46 -9.32 -6.97
C CYS A 140 -10.49 -9.96 -7.95
N LEU A 141 -9.20 -9.75 -7.71
CA LEU A 141 -8.11 -10.18 -8.57
C LEU A 141 -7.74 -11.64 -8.25
N GLY A 142 -8.62 -12.57 -8.60
CA GLY A 142 -8.34 -14.01 -8.48
C GLY A 142 -9.51 -14.91 -8.06
N SER A 143 -10.68 -14.34 -7.76
CA SER A 143 -11.88 -15.11 -7.37
C SER A 143 -12.98 -15.04 -8.44
N SER A 144 -13.92 -15.98 -8.42
CA SER A 144 -15.12 -15.96 -9.28
C SER A 144 -16.21 -15.01 -8.76
N GLN A 145 -15.86 -14.04 -7.90
CA GLN A 145 -16.81 -13.08 -7.34
C GLN A 145 -17.27 -12.08 -8.40
N PRO A 146 -18.43 -11.43 -8.18
CA PRO A 146 -18.92 -10.37 -9.06
C PRO A 146 -17.86 -9.28 -9.26
N ARG A 147 -17.89 -8.71 -10.46
CA ARG A 147 -17.10 -7.56 -10.90
C ARG A 147 -16.92 -6.54 -9.77
N CYS A 148 -15.67 -6.30 -9.39
CA CYS A 148 -15.38 -5.25 -8.41
C CYS A 148 -15.46 -3.86 -9.03
N PRO A 149 -16.04 -2.89 -8.32
CA PRO A 149 -16.13 -1.52 -8.79
C PRO A 149 -14.75 -0.86 -8.86
N PRO A 150 -14.55 0.12 -9.76
CA PRO A 150 -13.34 0.95 -9.79
C PRO A 150 -13.21 1.80 -8.51
N PRO A 151 -12.02 2.39 -8.24
CA PRO A 151 -11.73 3.02 -6.94
C PRO A 151 -12.75 4.08 -6.53
N LEU A 152 -13.14 4.98 -7.45
CA LEU A 152 -14.09 6.06 -7.15
C LEU A 152 -15.48 5.53 -6.74
N GLU A 153 -15.96 4.50 -7.42
CA GLU A 153 -17.25 3.89 -7.11
C GLU A 153 -17.19 3.11 -5.78
N ALA A 154 -16.14 2.31 -5.58
CA ALA A 154 -15.95 1.53 -4.37
C ALA A 154 -15.89 2.42 -3.11
N LEU A 155 -15.16 3.53 -3.21
CA LEU A 155 -14.95 4.50 -2.13
C LEU A 155 -16.05 5.54 -2.03
N ARG A 156 -17.12 5.44 -2.84
CA ARG A 156 -18.25 6.40 -2.88
C ARG A 156 -17.79 7.85 -3.05
N ILE A 157 -16.77 8.07 -3.87
CA ILE A 157 -16.31 9.40 -4.23
C ILE A 157 -17.38 10.04 -5.13
N PRO A 158 -17.82 11.28 -4.86
CA PRO A 158 -18.79 11.96 -5.71
C PRO A 158 -18.30 12.08 -7.16
N PRO A 159 -19.17 11.87 -8.17
CA PRO A 159 -18.77 11.95 -9.58
C PRO A 159 -18.30 13.35 -9.99
N ASP A 160 -18.67 14.38 -9.23
CA ASP A 160 -18.28 15.77 -9.38
C ASP A 160 -17.14 16.19 -8.43
N ALA A 161 -16.39 15.25 -7.85
CA ALA A 161 -15.27 15.55 -6.93
C ALA A 161 -14.24 16.54 -7.52
N LEU A 162 -14.02 16.50 -8.83
CA LEU A 162 -13.13 17.42 -9.55
C LEU A 162 -13.71 18.83 -9.78
N ALA A 163 -14.96 19.08 -9.41
CA ALA A 163 -15.52 20.43 -9.40
C ALA A 163 -14.92 21.29 -8.27
N ASP A 164 -14.37 20.68 -7.22
CA ASP A 164 -13.53 21.37 -6.24
C ASP A 164 -12.11 21.59 -6.84
N PRO A 165 -11.70 22.85 -7.05
CA PRO A 165 -10.39 23.15 -7.65
C PRO A 165 -9.20 22.68 -6.80
N ASN A 166 -9.37 22.50 -5.49
CA ASN A 166 -8.32 21.97 -4.64
C ASN A 166 -8.13 20.47 -4.87
N VAL A 167 -9.23 19.72 -5.01
CA VAL A 167 -9.22 18.29 -5.33
C VAL A 167 -8.61 18.08 -6.72
N ASP A 168 -9.05 18.85 -7.71
CA ASP A 168 -8.47 18.79 -9.07
C ASP A 168 -6.96 19.09 -9.05
N SER A 169 -6.56 20.21 -8.44
CA SER A 169 -5.15 20.59 -8.35
C SER A 169 -4.28 19.51 -7.68
N LEU A 170 -4.69 18.96 -6.53
CA LEU A 170 -3.91 17.95 -5.82
C LEU A 170 -3.88 16.61 -6.58
N SER A 171 -5.02 16.14 -7.08
CA SER A 171 -5.09 14.88 -7.85
C SER A 171 -4.21 14.94 -9.10
N GLN A 172 -4.22 16.07 -9.83
CA GLN A 172 -3.35 16.28 -10.97
C GLN A 172 -1.87 16.30 -10.57
N LYS A 173 -1.51 16.91 -9.44
CA LYS A 173 -0.13 16.88 -8.91
C LYS A 173 0.31 15.46 -8.56
N ILE A 174 -0.54 14.67 -7.91
CA ILE A 174 -0.29 13.27 -7.59
C ILE A 174 -0.09 12.48 -8.89
N LEU A 175 -1.06 12.49 -9.81
CA LEU A 175 -1.00 11.69 -11.04
C LEU A 175 0.19 12.07 -11.92
N LYS A 176 0.39 13.36 -12.21
CA LYS A 176 1.44 13.80 -13.14
C LYS A 176 2.83 13.47 -12.61
N SER A 177 3.08 13.72 -11.32
CA SER A 177 4.37 13.40 -10.72
C SER A 177 4.62 11.88 -10.63
N ALA A 178 3.58 11.07 -10.40
CA ALA A 178 3.70 9.60 -10.47
C ALA A 178 4.10 9.15 -11.89
N VAL A 179 3.35 9.60 -12.90
CA VAL A 179 3.57 9.22 -14.30
C VAL A 179 4.97 9.61 -14.78
N VAL A 180 5.41 10.85 -14.49
CA VAL A 180 6.76 11.32 -14.88
C VAL A 180 7.84 10.51 -14.17
N PHE A 181 7.67 10.23 -12.87
CA PHE A 181 8.62 9.40 -12.13
C PHE A 181 8.70 7.98 -12.73
N ILE A 182 7.56 7.32 -12.95
CA ILE A 182 7.48 5.97 -13.50
C ILE A 182 8.16 5.92 -14.87
N MET A 183 7.86 6.86 -15.77
CA MET A 183 8.54 6.95 -17.07
C MET A 183 10.05 7.12 -16.92
N ALA A 184 10.50 7.95 -15.98
CA ALA A 184 11.93 8.15 -15.74
C ALA A 184 12.60 6.89 -15.16
N HIS A 185 11.92 6.17 -14.27
CA HIS A 185 12.39 4.89 -13.71
C HIS A 185 12.55 3.83 -14.80
N GLU A 186 11.51 3.63 -15.62
CA GLU A 186 11.57 2.71 -16.76
C GLU A 186 12.62 3.09 -17.79
N LEU A 187 12.80 4.40 -18.02
CA LEU A 187 13.88 4.92 -18.84
C LEU A 187 15.27 4.65 -18.23
N GLY A 188 15.37 4.65 -16.90
CA GLY A 188 16.56 4.27 -16.14
C GLY A 188 17.01 2.84 -16.45
N HIS A 189 16.07 1.88 -16.47
CA HIS A 189 16.37 0.51 -16.90
C HIS A 189 16.96 0.46 -18.32
N LEU A 190 16.38 1.24 -19.25
CA LEU A 190 16.89 1.33 -20.61
C LEU A 190 18.27 2.02 -20.67
N TYR A 191 18.48 3.09 -19.91
CA TYR A 191 19.74 3.83 -19.84
C TYR A 191 20.89 2.94 -19.33
N HIS A 192 20.68 2.26 -18.20
CA HIS A 192 21.68 1.36 -17.61
C HIS A 192 21.84 0.04 -18.37
N ARG A 193 20.89 -0.29 -19.26
CA ARG A 193 20.83 -1.58 -19.96
C ARG A 193 20.67 -2.74 -18.99
N HIS A 194 19.79 -2.56 -18.01
CA HIS A 194 19.43 -3.64 -17.11
C HIS A 194 18.89 -4.82 -17.93
N PRO A 195 19.39 -6.05 -17.70
CA PRO A 195 18.82 -7.24 -18.31
C PRO A 195 17.37 -7.41 -17.85
N GLY A 196 16.61 -8.18 -18.63
CA GLY A 196 15.27 -8.59 -18.24
C GLY A 196 15.29 -9.63 -17.12
N TYR A 197 14.34 -10.56 -17.17
CA TYR A 197 14.16 -11.60 -16.16
C TYR A 197 15.33 -12.61 -16.17
N ASP A 198 15.46 -13.41 -15.10
CA ASP A 198 16.53 -14.42 -14.86
C ASP A 198 17.90 -13.88 -14.38
N ILE A 199 17.88 -12.90 -13.47
CA ILE A 199 19.08 -12.43 -12.76
C ILE A 199 19.00 -12.71 -11.25
N PRO A 200 20.15 -12.76 -10.53
CA PRO A 200 20.15 -12.87 -9.07
C PRO A 200 19.38 -11.71 -8.41
N VAL A 201 18.66 -12.00 -7.32
CA VAL A 201 17.86 -11.00 -6.57
C VAL A 201 18.66 -9.77 -6.18
N SER A 202 19.90 -9.96 -5.72
CA SER A 202 20.79 -8.85 -5.35
C SER A 202 21.10 -7.95 -6.54
N GLN A 203 21.26 -8.52 -7.73
CA GLN A 203 21.45 -7.75 -8.95
C GLN A 203 20.14 -7.06 -9.39
N ALA A 204 19.00 -7.71 -9.25
CA ALA A 204 17.71 -7.06 -9.48
C ALA A 204 17.52 -5.86 -8.54
N GLN A 205 17.78 -6.01 -7.24
CA GLN A 205 17.73 -4.92 -6.27
C GLN A 205 18.68 -3.75 -6.60
N GLU A 206 19.88 -4.05 -7.08
CA GLU A 206 20.83 -3.02 -7.51
C GLU A 206 20.35 -2.31 -8.80
N ASN A 207 19.85 -3.05 -9.78
CA ASN A 207 19.27 -2.49 -10.99
C ASN A 207 18.10 -1.55 -10.66
N GLU A 208 17.22 -1.99 -9.76
CA GLU A 208 16.12 -1.18 -9.25
C GLU A 208 16.60 0.10 -8.55
N ALA A 209 17.62 -0.01 -7.70
CA ALA A 209 18.20 1.16 -7.01
C ALA A 209 18.81 2.16 -8.01
N GLN A 210 19.45 1.68 -9.08
CA GLN A 210 19.98 2.53 -10.15
C GLN A 210 18.86 3.22 -10.94
N ALA A 211 17.77 2.50 -11.25
CA ALA A 211 16.60 3.07 -11.92
C ALA A 211 15.89 4.13 -11.04
N ASP A 212 15.73 3.86 -9.74
CA ASP A 212 15.19 4.83 -8.77
C ASP A 212 16.06 6.09 -8.69
N ALA A 213 17.38 5.94 -8.59
CA ALA A 213 18.32 7.06 -8.54
C ALA A 213 18.30 7.90 -9.83
N PHE A 214 18.22 7.24 -11.00
CA PHE A 214 18.07 7.92 -12.28
C PHE A 214 16.76 8.73 -12.32
N ALA A 215 15.64 8.14 -11.90
CA ALA A 215 14.34 8.80 -11.87
C ALA A 215 14.33 10.01 -10.92
N LEU A 216 14.88 9.85 -9.71
CA LEU A 216 15.03 10.93 -8.74
C LEU A 216 15.88 12.08 -9.28
N GLU A 217 16.98 11.78 -9.97
CA GLU A 217 17.81 12.82 -10.56
C GLU A 217 17.10 13.59 -11.68
N VAL A 218 16.27 12.90 -12.49
CA VAL A 218 15.40 13.59 -13.47
C VAL A 218 14.39 14.49 -12.78
N MET A 219 13.70 13.99 -11.74
CA MET A 219 12.73 14.78 -10.95
C MET A 219 13.39 15.98 -10.26
N ARG A 220 14.62 15.81 -9.77
CA ARG A 220 15.41 16.87 -9.15
C ARG A 220 15.73 17.98 -10.15
N ARG A 221 16.10 17.64 -11.39
CA ARG A 221 16.37 18.63 -12.45
C ARG A 221 15.12 19.35 -12.93
N ILE A 222 13.97 18.67 -12.93
CA ILE A 222 12.66 19.31 -13.15
C ILE A 222 12.35 20.30 -12.01
N GLY A 223 12.86 20.04 -10.81
CA GLY A 223 12.65 20.87 -9.63
C GLY A 223 11.31 20.59 -8.94
N THR A 224 10.76 19.39 -9.13
CA THR A 224 9.46 18.97 -8.60
C THR A 224 9.58 17.68 -7.80
N ALA A 225 8.95 17.65 -6.62
CA ALA A 225 8.93 16.48 -5.77
C ALA A 225 8.08 15.35 -6.37
N PRO A 226 8.50 14.07 -6.27
CA PRO A 226 7.76 12.93 -6.79
C PRO A 226 6.60 12.52 -5.86
N MET A 227 5.67 13.43 -5.57
CA MET A 227 4.55 13.21 -4.64
C MET A 227 3.68 12.00 -5.01
N GLY A 228 3.44 11.82 -6.30
CA GLY A 228 2.72 10.68 -6.83
C GLY A 228 3.40 9.35 -6.57
N MET A 229 4.73 9.35 -6.36
CA MET A 229 5.46 8.12 -6.10
C MET A 229 5.14 7.52 -4.74
N VAL A 230 4.82 8.34 -3.74
CA VAL A 230 4.34 7.82 -2.44
C VAL A 230 3.04 7.05 -2.63
N HIS A 231 2.13 7.56 -3.46
CA HIS A 231 0.85 6.90 -3.76
C HIS A 231 1.05 5.63 -4.58
N PHE A 232 1.98 5.64 -5.53
CA PHE A 232 2.36 4.44 -6.27
C PHE A 232 2.99 3.38 -5.36
N PHE A 233 3.91 3.75 -4.47
CA PHE A 233 4.53 2.83 -3.52
C PHE A 233 3.51 2.24 -2.53
N MET A 234 2.53 3.04 -2.09
CA MET A 234 1.39 2.52 -1.35
C MET A 234 0.60 1.51 -2.18
N ALA A 235 0.25 1.84 -3.42
CA ALA A 235 -0.43 0.91 -4.31
C ALA A 235 0.35 -0.40 -4.49
N ALA A 236 1.66 -0.31 -4.70
CA ALA A 236 2.55 -1.46 -4.83
C ALA A 236 2.56 -2.32 -3.56
N LEU A 237 2.68 -1.71 -2.38
CA LEU A 237 2.64 -2.41 -1.09
C LEU A 237 1.38 -3.27 -0.94
N TYR A 238 0.22 -2.75 -1.35
CA TYR A 238 -1.07 -3.43 -1.19
C TYR A 238 -1.42 -4.41 -2.32
N LEU A 239 -0.94 -4.17 -3.54
CA LEU A 239 -1.32 -4.94 -4.73
C LEU A 239 -0.28 -5.99 -5.14
N MET A 240 1.02 -5.74 -4.91
CA MET A 240 2.08 -6.68 -5.30
C MET A 240 2.22 -7.82 -4.27
N PRO A 241 2.83 -8.95 -4.66
CA PRO A 241 3.11 -10.02 -3.70
C PRO A 241 4.02 -9.55 -2.56
N HIS A 242 3.65 -9.91 -1.33
CA HIS A 242 4.35 -9.59 -0.09
C HIS A 242 4.27 -10.80 0.87
N ARG A 243 4.98 -10.78 2.01
CA ARG A 243 5.09 -11.94 2.94
C ARG A 243 3.74 -12.52 3.41
N GLY A 244 2.69 -11.71 3.41
CA GLY A 244 1.33 -12.11 3.78
C GLY A 244 0.63 -13.03 2.77
N ASP A 245 1.21 -13.19 1.58
CA ASP A 245 0.73 -14.11 0.53
C ASP A 245 1.32 -15.51 0.66
N PHE A 246 2.35 -15.69 1.48
CA PHE A 246 3.15 -16.92 1.51
C PHE A 246 2.95 -17.67 2.83
N GLY A 247 2.94 -19.00 2.76
CA GLY A 247 2.75 -19.86 3.93
C GLY A 247 3.98 -19.87 4.87
N SER A 248 5.15 -19.52 4.35
CA SER A 248 6.41 -19.49 5.11
C SER A 248 7.38 -18.44 4.57
N GLU A 249 8.36 -18.03 5.38
CA GLU A 249 9.44 -17.14 4.93
C GLU A 249 10.25 -17.78 3.79
N LYS A 250 10.43 -19.11 3.84
CA LYS A 250 11.13 -19.85 2.78
C LYS A 250 10.43 -19.72 1.42
N ASP A 251 9.09 -19.76 1.39
CA ASP A 251 8.31 -19.61 0.16
C ASP A 251 8.39 -18.17 -0.37
N TRP A 252 8.37 -17.19 0.54
CA TRP A 252 8.58 -15.78 0.18
C TRP A 252 9.97 -15.56 -0.43
N GLU A 253 11.03 -16.09 0.19
CA GLU A 253 12.38 -15.99 -0.35
C GLU A 253 12.54 -16.71 -1.70
N SER A 254 11.87 -17.86 -1.88
CA SER A 254 11.83 -18.56 -3.17
C SER A 254 11.14 -17.71 -4.23
N TYR A 255 10.00 -17.09 -3.92
CA TYR A 255 9.35 -16.13 -4.80
C TYR A 255 10.26 -14.96 -5.17
N LEU A 256 10.96 -14.37 -4.20
CA LEU A 256 11.91 -13.30 -4.46
C LEU A 256 13.02 -13.74 -5.42
N ARG A 257 13.55 -14.96 -5.25
CA ARG A 257 14.62 -15.52 -6.10
C ARG A 257 14.18 -15.91 -7.49
N GLU A 258 12.97 -16.42 -7.63
CA GLU A 258 12.58 -17.14 -8.85
C GLU A 258 11.56 -16.36 -9.69
N ARG A 259 10.86 -15.38 -9.09
CA ARG A 259 9.68 -14.75 -9.73
C ARG A 259 9.59 -13.24 -9.58
N SER A 260 10.21 -12.65 -8.56
CA SER A 260 10.15 -11.20 -8.36
C SER A 260 11.07 -10.46 -9.32
N THR A 261 10.48 -9.68 -10.23
CA THR A 261 11.25 -8.97 -11.27
C THR A 261 11.68 -7.57 -10.83
N HIS A 262 10.87 -6.93 -9.97
CA HIS A 262 11.17 -5.64 -9.34
C HIS A 262 11.04 -5.80 -7.82
N PRO A 263 12.04 -6.35 -7.11
CA PRO A 263 11.97 -6.54 -5.68
C PRO A 263 11.70 -5.20 -4.97
N PHE A 264 10.51 -5.07 -4.39
CA PHE A 264 10.08 -3.88 -3.67
C PHE A 264 10.44 -4.02 -2.18
N THR A 265 11.51 -3.33 -1.75
CA THR A 265 12.13 -3.53 -0.44
C THR A 265 12.16 -2.26 0.40
N GLY A 266 12.19 -2.43 1.74
CA GLY A 266 12.33 -1.31 2.67
C GLY A 266 13.66 -0.55 2.50
N GLU A 267 14.76 -1.24 2.18
CA GLU A 267 16.05 -0.61 1.90
C GLU A 267 15.99 0.38 0.72
N ARG A 268 15.36 -0.01 -0.39
CA ARG A 268 15.18 0.90 -1.55
C ARG A 268 14.41 2.16 -1.15
N LEU A 269 13.32 1.99 -0.39
CA LEU A 269 12.51 3.11 0.07
C LEU A 269 13.26 4.01 1.06
N ARG A 270 14.12 3.47 1.93
CA ARG A 270 14.98 4.29 2.80
C ARG A 270 15.98 5.12 2.00
N ARG A 271 16.65 4.53 0.99
CA ARG A 271 17.55 5.29 0.09
C ARG A 271 16.80 6.40 -0.63
N PHE A 272 15.57 6.13 -1.09
CA PHE A 272 14.69 7.11 -1.70
C PHE A 272 14.36 8.27 -0.73
N ALA A 273 13.98 7.94 0.52
CA ALA A 273 13.68 8.92 1.55
C ALA A 273 14.90 9.78 1.93
N GLU A 274 16.08 9.17 2.05
CA GLU A 274 17.34 9.88 2.30
C GLU A 274 17.64 10.90 1.21
N GLU A 275 17.50 10.51 -0.06
CA GLU A 275 17.71 11.41 -1.21
C GLU A 275 16.75 12.61 -1.18
N LEU A 276 15.46 12.36 -0.90
CA LEU A 276 14.46 13.42 -0.75
C LEU A 276 14.84 14.41 0.34
N ARG A 277 15.35 13.94 1.50
CA ARG A 277 15.77 14.85 2.59
C ARG A 277 17.00 15.66 2.20
N ASN A 278 18.02 14.96 1.72
CA ASN A 278 19.33 15.54 1.41
C ASN A 278 19.22 16.59 0.31
N LYS A 279 18.29 16.42 -0.64
CA LYS A 279 18.09 17.31 -1.78
C LYS A 279 16.72 18.00 -1.78
N SER A 280 16.10 18.15 -0.61
CA SER A 280 14.73 18.65 -0.44
C SER A 280 14.47 20.00 -1.11
N ARG A 281 15.44 20.92 -1.05
CA ARG A 281 15.37 22.24 -1.70
C ARG A 281 15.34 22.14 -3.23
N ASP A 282 16.10 21.21 -3.81
CA ASP A 282 16.16 21.03 -5.26
C ASP A 282 14.83 20.48 -5.79
N PHE A 283 14.24 19.50 -5.10
CA PHE A 283 12.91 18.98 -5.43
C PHE A 283 11.78 20.00 -5.25
N ALA A 284 12.03 21.11 -4.56
CA ALA A 284 11.08 22.19 -4.33
C ALA A 284 11.33 23.41 -5.24
N ALA A 285 12.33 23.37 -6.12
CA ALA A 285 12.81 24.55 -6.84
C ALA A 285 11.79 25.19 -7.80
N SER A 286 10.80 24.42 -8.29
CA SER A 286 9.73 24.91 -9.16
C SER A 286 8.52 25.49 -8.40
N GLU A 287 8.47 25.34 -7.08
CA GLU A 287 7.33 25.75 -6.28
C GLU A 287 7.40 27.24 -5.90
N PRO A 288 6.27 27.98 -5.93
CA PRO A 288 6.26 29.41 -5.59
C PRO A 288 6.70 29.70 -4.15
N ASP A 289 6.31 28.85 -3.21
CA ASP A 289 6.73 28.91 -1.81
C ASP A 289 7.76 27.80 -1.54
N LEU A 290 9.03 28.16 -1.76
CA LEU A 290 10.15 27.24 -1.61
C LEU A 290 10.28 26.67 -0.18
N GLN A 291 10.01 27.48 0.84
CA GLN A 291 10.15 27.06 2.23
C GLN A 291 9.10 26.02 2.59
N ALA A 292 7.82 26.30 2.30
CA ALA A 292 6.74 25.36 2.54
C ALA A 292 6.89 24.10 1.68
N ALA A 293 7.32 24.24 0.43
CA ALA A 293 7.59 23.10 -0.45
C ALA A 293 8.74 22.22 0.07
N THR A 294 9.84 22.81 0.53
CA THR A 294 10.96 22.06 1.14
C THR A 294 10.50 21.27 2.37
N ALA A 295 9.67 21.87 3.23
CA ALA A 295 9.08 21.18 4.37
C ALA A 295 8.17 20.02 3.94
N ARG A 296 7.35 20.20 2.89
CA ARG A 296 6.53 19.12 2.31
C ARG A 296 7.38 17.96 1.77
N VAL A 297 8.52 18.24 1.13
CA VAL A 297 9.45 17.19 0.68
C VAL A 297 10.03 16.42 1.87
N GLY A 298 10.40 17.11 2.95
CA GLY A 298 10.84 16.45 4.19
C GLY A 298 9.76 15.55 4.81
N ALA A 299 8.51 15.99 4.84
CA ALA A 299 7.38 15.19 5.31
C ALA A 299 7.14 13.96 4.41
N MET A 300 7.24 14.14 3.09
CA MET A 300 7.13 13.05 2.11
C MET A 300 8.17 11.96 2.35
N ALA A 301 9.43 12.34 2.65
CA ALA A 301 10.46 11.37 3.01
C ALA A 301 10.09 10.56 4.26
N GLY A 302 9.49 11.19 5.27
CA GLY A 302 8.95 10.51 6.45
C GLY A 302 7.83 9.51 6.11
N GLU A 303 6.93 9.86 5.18
CA GLU A 303 5.91 8.91 4.71
C GLU A 303 6.53 7.71 3.98
N VAL A 304 7.54 7.93 3.13
CA VAL A 304 8.24 6.84 2.43
C VAL A 304 8.92 5.89 3.43
N GLU A 305 9.51 6.39 4.52
CA GLU A 305 10.07 5.54 5.57
C GLU A 305 9.04 4.70 6.31
N LYS A 306 7.83 5.23 6.54
CA LYS A 306 6.74 4.44 7.13
C LYS A 306 6.38 3.26 6.21
N ILE A 307 6.32 3.49 4.90
CA ILE A 307 6.11 2.41 3.92
C ILE A 307 7.25 1.39 4.00
N ALA A 308 8.49 1.85 4.11
CA ALA A 308 9.66 0.98 4.28
C ALA A 308 9.56 0.09 5.52
N ALA A 309 9.14 0.65 6.65
CA ALA A 309 8.94 -0.10 7.89
C ALA A 309 7.85 -1.18 7.73
N ILE A 310 6.74 -0.85 7.05
CA ILE A 310 5.68 -1.82 6.75
C ILE A 310 6.18 -2.96 5.84
N LEU A 311 7.04 -2.66 4.85
CA LEU A 311 7.65 -3.66 3.97
C LEU A 311 8.62 -4.62 4.67
N GLU A 312 9.07 -4.28 5.87
CA GLU A 312 9.98 -5.12 6.66
C GLU A 312 9.27 -5.88 7.78
N ASP A 313 8.12 -5.38 8.22
CA ASP A 313 7.31 -6.05 9.22
C ASP A 313 6.42 -7.15 8.59
N SER A 314 6.82 -8.40 8.80
CA SER A 314 6.06 -9.57 8.33
C SER A 314 4.67 -9.70 8.96
N ASN A 315 4.48 -9.22 10.20
CA ASN A 315 3.19 -9.27 10.89
C ASN A 315 2.24 -8.23 10.30
N ILE A 316 2.73 -7.02 10.02
CA ILE A 316 1.92 -6.02 9.32
C ILE A 316 1.52 -6.53 7.94
N GLN A 317 2.44 -7.10 7.16
CA GLN A 317 2.09 -7.66 5.84
C GLN A 317 1.06 -8.79 5.90
N LYS A 318 1.14 -9.69 6.88
CA LYS A 318 0.09 -10.69 7.12
C LYS A 318 -1.24 -10.04 7.48
N THR A 319 -1.19 -8.95 8.24
CA THR A 319 -2.37 -8.15 8.60
C THR A 319 -2.99 -7.51 7.37
N LEU A 320 -2.21 -6.90 6.47
CA LEU A 320 -2.72 -6.35 5.20
C LEU A 320 -3.44 -7.42 4.37
N ALA A 321 -2.87 -8.63 4.31
CA ALA A 321 -3.51 -9.75 3.65
C ALA A 321 -4.87 -10.12 4.25
N ARG A 322 -4.97 -10.10 5.58
CA ARG A 322 -6.21 -10.37 6.32
C ARG A 322 -7.25 -9.27 6.12
N ILE A 323 -6.84 -8.00 6.16
CA ILE A 323 -7.70 -6.86 5.88
C ILE A 323 -8.31 -7.00 4.48
N GLY A 324 -7.49 -7.28 3.47
CA GLY A 324 -7.99 -7.46 2.10
C GLY A 324 -9.00 -8.60 1.96
N ARG A 325 -8.76 -9.74 2.61
CA ARG A 325 -9.68 -10.89 2.58
C ARG A 325 -11.00 -10.63 3.31
N SER A 326 -10.99 -9.78 4.35
CA SER A 326 -12.17 -9.52 5.20
C SER A 326 -12.94 -8.26 4.83
N THR A 327 -12.32 -7.32 4.10
CA THR A 327 -12.94 -6.06 3.69
C THR A 327 -14.14 -6.31 2.77
N ASP A 328 -15.25 -5.64 3.03
CA ASP A 328 -16.42 -5.57 2.15
C ASP A 328 -16.58 -4.16 1.57
N LEU A 329 -17.36 -4.04 0.48
CA LEU A 329 -17.54 -2.77 -0.21
C LEU A 329 -18.21 -1.70 0.65
N ASP A 330 -19.09 -2.08 1.59
CA ASP A 330 -19.77 -1.10 2.45
C ASP A 330 -18.84 -0.53 3.52
N SER A 331 -17.84 -1.30 3.95
CA SER A 331 -16.80 -0.86 4.88
C SER A 331 -15.85 0.17 4.28
N LEU A 332 -15.80 0.30 2.95
CA LEU A 332 -14.92 1.22 2.21
C LEU A 332 -15.45 2.66 2.11
N ARG A 333 -16.64 2.94 2.65
CA ARG A 333 -17.20 4.30 2.64
C ARG A 333 -16.26 5.29 3.36
N PRO A 334 -16.20 6.57 2.94
CA PRO A 334 -15.34 7.56 3.56
C PRO A 334 -15.58 7.66 5.07
N ARG A 335 -14.50 7.69 5.85
CA ARG A 335 -14.53 7.77 7.32
C ARG A 335 -13.68 8.96 7.78
N PRO A 336 -14.09 9.76 8.78
CA PRO A 336 -13.26 10.86 9.28
C PRO A 336 -11.85 10.40 9.70
N LYS A 337 -10.84 11.26 9.55
CA LYS A 337 -9.47 10.99 10.03
C LYS A 337 -9.47 10.78 11.55
N GLY A 338 -8.89 9.67 12.02
CA GLY A 338 -8.93 9.29 13.44
C GLY A 338 -10.34 8.95 13.96
N GLY A 339 -11.29 8.72 13.05
CA GLY A 339 -12.63 8.26 13.37
C GLY A 339 -12.71 6.74 13.24
N ILE A 340 -13.25 6.07 14.25
CA ILE A 340 -13.62 4.65 14.21
C ILE A 340 -14.93 4.49 13.42
N GLY A 341 -14.98 5.02 12.19
CA GLY A 341 -16.18 5.05 11.35
C GLY A 341 -17.37 5.83 11.94
N ARG A 342 -18.25 6.30 11.05
CA ARG A 342 -19.40 7.17 11.41
C ARG A 342 -20.45 6.48 12.30
N VAL A 343 -20.38 5.16 12.48
CA VAL A 343 -21.31 4.37 13.31
C VAL A 343 -21.10 4.64 14.82
N LEU A 344 -20.03 5.31 15.22
CA LEU A 344 -19.61 5.38 16.62
C LEU A 344 -19.29 6.79 17.14
N GLU A 345 -19.47 7.86 16.36
CA GLU A 345 -19.18 9.22 16.82
C GLU A 345 -20.29 9.85 17.66
N GLU A 346 -21.53 9.35 17.61
CA GLU A 346 -22.57 9.74 18.56
C GLU A 346 -22.30 9.07 19.92
N ASP A 347 -21.74 9.84 20.85
CA ASP A 347 -21.78 9.59 22.28
C ASP A 347 -22.73 10.63 22.88
N ASP A 348 -24.04 10.38 22.72
CA ASP A 348 -25.15 11.26 23.19
C ASP A 348 -25.22 11.40 24.73
N ARG A 349 -24.19 10.99 25.47
CA ARG A 349 -24.18 10.99 26.93
C ARG A 349 -23.64 12.30 27.49
N ASN A 350 -24.36 12.84 28.47
CA ASN A 350 -24.09 14.13 29.10
C ASN A 350 -22.63 14.22 29.65
N PRO A 351 -21.92 15.34 29.45
CA PRO A 351 -20.54 15.55 29.92
C PRO A 351 -20.32 15.44 31.45
N GLY A 352 -21.38 15.34 32.25
CA GLY A 352 -21.34 15.32 33.71
C GLY A 352 -21.36 13.94 34.36
N GLU A 353 -21.54 12.85 33.61
CA GLU A 353 -21.55 11.50 34.20
C GLU A 353 -20.13 10.96 34.41
N ALA A 354 -19.88 10.43 35.61
CA ALA A 354 -18.62 9.77 35.93
C ALA A 354 -18.41 8.53 35.04
N ARG A 355 -17.55 8.66 34.03
CA ARG A 355 -17.29 7.58 33.08
C ARG A 355 -16.42 6.48 33.72
N LEU A 356 -17.01 5.30 33.89
CA LEU A 356 -16.33 4.09 34.35
C LEU A 356 -15.13 3.73 33.45
N ALA A 357 -14.06 3.14 33.98
CA ALA A 357 -12.96 2.65 33.14
C ALA A 357 -13.46 1.68 32.05
N PHE A 358 -12.84 1.74 30.87
CA PHE A 358 -13.22 0.98 29.68
C PHE A 358 -14.62 1.29 29.16
N ASP A 359 -15.00 2.57 29.17
CA ASP A 359 -16.23 3.09 28.55
C ASP A 359 -15.93 4.37 27.76
N GLY A 360 -16.48 4.51 26.56
CA GLY A 360 -16.23 5.63 25.65
C GLY A 360 -14.96 5.49 24.80
N LEU A 361 -14.58 6.60 24.15
CA LEU A 361 -13.44 6.67 23.23
C LEU A 361 -12.11 6.83 23.97
N TYR A 362 -11.11 6.08 23.52
CA TYR A 362 -9.71 6.18 23.91
C TYR A 362 -8.84 6.28 22.65
N ARG A 363 -7.81 7.11 22.73
CA ARG A 363 -6.75 7.24 21.72
C ARG A 363 -5.41 6.87 22.33
N GLY A 364 -4.57 6.17 21.61
CA GLY A 364 -3.23 5.83 22.10
C GLY A 364 -2.40 5.11 21.07
N SER A 365 -1.64 4.12 21.50
CA SER A 365 -0.76 3.37 20.63
C SER A 365 -0.68 1.89 21.02
N PHE A 366 -0.39 1.03 20.05
CA PHE A 366 -0.07 -0.37 20.28
C PHE A 366 1.23 -0.74 19.57
N SER A 367 1.92 -1.77 20.07
CA SER A 367 3.18 -2.25 19.48
C SER A 367 3.18 -3.77 19.37
N ALA A 368 4.01 -4.29 18.48
CA ALA A 368 4.28 -5.71 18.36
C ALA A 368 5.29 -6.20 19.43
N HIS A 369 5.19 -7.48 19.79
CA HIS A 369 6.12 -8.17 20.67
C HIS A 369 7.51 -8.23 20.00
N GLY A 370 8.57 -7.93 20.76
CA GLY A 370 9.96 -7.96 20.27
C GLY A 370 10.56 -6.62 19.84
N GLY A 371 9.82 -5.52 19.98
CA GLY A 371 10.29 -4.18 19.64
C GLY A 371 9.95 -3.80 18.21
N GLY A 372 9.07 -2.81 18.09
CA GLY A 372 8.63 -2.18 16.86
C GLY A 372 8.09 -0.80 17.18
N GLU A 373 7.98 0.07 16.18
CA GLU A 373 7.41 1.40 16.37
C GLU A 373 5.95 1.28 16.84
N ALA A 374 5.57 2.09 17.82
CA ALA A 374 4.20 2.09 18.33
C ALA A 374 3.27 2.74 17.30
N VAL A 375 2.24 2.03 16.88
CA VAL A 375 1.27 2.49 15.88
C VAL A 375 0.11 3.18 16.61
N PRO A 376 -0.33 4.38 16.17
CA PRO A 376 -1.52 5.03 16.72
C PRO A 376 -2.77 4.13 16.60
N ILE A 377 -3.59 4.11 17.65
CA ILE A 377 -4.82 3.32 17.71
C ILE A 377 -5.92 4.06 18.46
N ASP A 378 -7.12 4.00 17.90
CA ASP A 378 -8.34 4.48 18.52
C ASP A 378 -9.20 3.27 18.91
N VAL A 379 -9.82 3.32 20.09
CA VAL A 379 -10.78 2.31 20.56
C VAL A 379 -11.96 2.96 21.25
N LYS A 380 -13.18 2.61 20.85
CA LYS A 380 -14.41 2.95 21.57
C LYS A 380 -14.88 1.71 22.31
N PHE A 381 -14.98 1.82 23.63
CA PHE A 381 -15.61 0.80 24.45
C PHE A 381 -17.05 1.18 24.80
N GLU A 382 -17.86 0.15 24.98
CA GLU A 382 -19.20 0.22 25.56
C GLU A 382 -19.22 -0.72 26.76
N ARG A 383 -19.47 -0.15 27.94
CA ARG A 383 -19.49 -0.92 29.19
C ARG A 383 -20.90 -1.08 29.74
N THR A 384 -21.27 -2.30 30.12
CA THR A 384 -22.49 -2.60 30.86
C THR A 384 -22.18 -3.54 32.02
N GLY A 385 -22.11 -2.99 33.23
CA GLY A 385 -21.62 -3.70 34.42
C GLY A 385 -20.17 -4.14 34.23
N ASP A 386 -19.93 -5.45 34.31
CA ASP A 386 -18.61 -6.04 34.07
C ASP A 386 -18.37 -6.43 32.62
N ARG A 387 -19.36 -6.32 31.73
CA ARG A 387 -19.19 -6.63 30.31
C ARG A 387 -18.67 -5.39 29.57
N VAL A 388 -17.69 -5.60 28.71
CA VAL A 388 -17.15 -4.57 27.84
C VAL A 388 -17.14 -5.08 26.41
N THR A 389 -17.77 -4.35 25.50
CA THR A 389 -17.58 -4.50 24.07
C THR A 389 -16.77 -3.32 23.56
N GLY A 390 -16.11 -3.47 22.42
CA GLY A 390 -15.42 -2.35 21.81
C GLY A 390 -15.15 -2.56 20.34
N ILE A 391 -14.81 -1.47 19.69
CA ILE A 391 -14.33 -1.44 18.31
C ILE A 391 -13.06 -0.61 18.31
N TYR A 392 -12.02 -1.11 17.67
CA TYR A 392 -10.74 -0.42 17.55
C TYR A 392 -10.32 -0.28 16.09
N SER A 393 -9.52 0.75 15.80
CA SER A 393 -8.87 0.95 14.51
C SER A 393 -7.50 1.59 14.71
N TYR A 394 -6.52 1.13 13.94
CA TYR A 394 -5.14 1.62 13.97
C TYR A 394 -4.67 2.09 12.59
N GLY A 395 -5.62 2.54 11.77
CA GLY A 395 -5.34 3.09 10.44
C GLY A 395 -4.95 2.07 9.36
N LEU A 396 -4.81 0.79 9.71
CA LEU A 396 -4.66 -0.31 8.75
C LEU A 396 -5.88 -1.24 8.75
N GLY A 397 -6.56 -1.39 9.88
CA GLY A 397 -7.72 -2.27 9.99
C GLY A 397 -8.63 -1.86 11.14
N GLN A 398 -9.78 -2.53 11.21
CA GLN A 398 -10.74 -2.39 12.30
C GLN A 398 -11.02 -3.76 12.91
N GLY A 399 -10.93 -3.86 14.23
CA GLY A 399 -11.31 -5.05 14.98
C GLY A 399 -12.37 -4.77 16.02
N ARG A 400 -12.89 -5.85 16.60
CA ARG A 400 -13.87 -5.86 17.68
C ARG A 400 -13.23 -6.42 18.95
N ILE A 401 -13.66 -5.92 20.09
CA ILE A 401 -13.29 -6.40 21.41
C ILE A 401 -14.55 -6.89 22.13
N ARG A 402 -14.45 -8.02 22.81
CA ARG A 402 -15.45 -8.54 23.75
C ARG A 402 -14.72 -9.05 24.98
N GLY A 403 -15.04 -8.49 26.14
CA GLY A 403 -14.35 -8.82 27.37
C GLY A 403 -15.19 -8.66 28.62
N ARG A 404 -14.56 -9.01 29.75
CA ARG A 404 -15.11 -8.83 31.08
C ARG A 404 -14.09 -8.25 32.04
N ILE A 405 -14.57 -7.41 32.94
CA ILE A 405 -13.77 -6.86 34.02
C ILE A 405 -13.74 -7.86 35.18
N ARG A 406 -12.54 -8.14 35.68
CA ARG A 406 -12.27 -8.96 36.87
C ARG A 406 -11.11 -8.33 37.63
N ASP A 407 -11.28 -8.11 38.92
CA ASP A 407 -10.26 -7.50 39.79
C ASP A 407 -9.72 -6.17 39.23
N GLY A 408 -10.63 -5.36 38.68
CA GLY A 408 -10.31 -4.07 38.07
C GLY A 408 -9.64 -4.14 36.69
N ARG A 409 -9.36 -5.33 36.14
CA ARG A 409 -8.70 -5.53 34.84
C ARG A 409 -9.69 -6.00 33.79
N LEU A 410 -9.60 -5.46 32.58
CA LEU A 410 -10.39 -5.95 31.45
C LEU A 410 -9.67 -7.11 30.78
N TYR A 411 -10.22 -8.32 30.92
CA TYR A 411 -9.80 -9.48 30.16
C TYR A 411 -10.67 -9.59 28.91
N PHE A 412 -10.06 -9.60 27.73
CA PHE A 412 -10.82 -9.55 26.49
C PHE A 412 -10.36 -10.56 25.46
N ARG A 413 -11.26 -10.81 24.52
CA ARG A 413 -11.01 -11.39 23.21
C ARG A 413 -11.14 -10.28 22.19
N TRP A 414 -10.25 -10.25 21.21
CA TRP A 414 -10.40 -9.41 20.04
C TRP A 414 -10.65 -10.28 18.80
N GLU A 415 -11.29 -9.69 17.81
CA GLU A 415 -11.62 -10.30 16.52
C GLU A 415 -11.36 -9.27 15.42
N GLU A 416 -10.57 -9.64 14.42
CA GLU A 416 -10.31 -8.82 13.23
C GLU A 416 -10.35 -9.73 12.00
N GLY A 417 -11.43 -9.62 11.22
CA GLY A 417 -11.72 -10.61 10.17
C GLY A 417 -11.94 -12.01 10.75
N ALA A 418 -11.14 -12.98 10.32
CA ALA A 418 -11.21 -14.37 10.81
C ALA A 418 -10.25 -14.64 12.00
N GLU A 419 -9.39 -13.69 12.33
CA GLU A 419 -8.43 -13.84 13.42
C GLU A 419 -9.08 -13.50 14.74
N THR A 420 -8.65 -14.23 15.77
CA THR A 420 -9.02 -13.91 17.14
C THR A 420 -7.79 -13.94 18.02
N GLY A 421 -7.83 -13.16 19.08
CA GLY A 421 -6.77 -13.13 20.06
C GLY A 421 -7.31 -12.80 21.45
N GLY A 422 -6.41 -12.80 22.43
CA GLY A 422 -6.70 -12.40 23.79
C GLY A 422 -5.94 -11.14 24.18
N GLY A 423 -6.35 -10.52 25.28
CA GLY A 423 -5.57 -9.46 25.89
C GLY A 423 -6.05 -9.12 27.29
N VAL A 424 -5.28 -8.27 27.96
CA VAL A 424 -5.60 -7.74 29.29
C VAL A 424 -5.28 -6.25 29.30
N PHE A 425 -6.24 -5.41 29.69
CA PHE A 425 -6.01 -4.01 29.98
C PHE A 425 -6.16 -3.71 31.47
N ILE A 426 -5.27 -2.85 31.97
CA ILE A 426 -5.18 -2.41 33.35
C ILE A 426 -5.43 -0.89 33.37
N PRO A 427 -6.49 -0.41 34.04
CA PRO A 427 -6.74 1.02 34.16
C PRO A 427 -5.65 1.65 35.03
N GLN A 428 -5.26 2.87 34.69
CA GLN A 428 -4.33 3.66 35.47
C GLN A 428 -5.06 4.46 36.55
N ASN A 429 -4.32 4.97 37.53
CA ASN A 429 -4.86 5.71 38.68
C ASN A 429 -5.60 7.00 38.28
N ASP A 430 -5.38 7.51 37.06
CA ASP A 430 -6.04 8.70 36.55
C ASP A 430 -7.50 8.46 36.08
N GLY A 431 -7.95 7.20 36.03
CA GLY A 431 -9.28 6.81 35.56
C GLY A 431 -9.56 7.14 34.08
N LYS A 432 -8.56 7.62 33.35
CA LYS A 432 -8.64 8.09 31.96
C LYS A 432 -7.71 7.33 31.03
N THR A 433 -6.75 6.62 31.58
CA THR A 433 -5.74 5.87 30.84
C THR A 433 -5.84 4.38 31.16
N PHE A 434 -5.50 3.53 30.19
CA PHE A 434 -5.21 2.13 30.42
C PHE A 434 -3.89 1.74 29.77
N GLN A 435 -3.28 0.69 30.29
CA GLN A 435 -2.13 0.01 29.70
C GLN A 435 -2.37 -1.49 29.75
N GLY A 436 -1.88 -2.22 28.77
CA GLY A 436 -1.93 -3.67 28.81
C GLY A 436 -1.24 -4.36 27.65
N THR A 437 -1.60 -5.61 27.47
CA THR A 437 -1.01 -6.50 26.47
C THR A 437 -2.09 -7.16 25.62
N TRP A 438 -1.69 -7.60 24.44
CA TRP A 438 -2.52 -8.38 23.53
C TRP A 438 -1.71 -9.56 22.99
N GLY A 439 -2.41 -10.59 22.50
CA GLY A 439 -1.84 -11.80 21.93
C GLY A 439 -2.75 -12.44 20.90
N TYR A 440 -2.18 -13.38 20.15
CA TYR A 440 -2.86 -14.17 19.12
C TYR A 440 -3.52 -15.42 19.70
N GLU A 441 -4.55 -15.90 19.02
CA GLU A 441 -5.31 -17.08 19.41
C GLU A 441 -5.77 -16.98 20.88
N THR A 442 -5.33 -17.89 21.74
CA THR A 442 -5.67 -17.89 23.18
C THR A 442 -4.67 -17.11 24.04
N SER A 443 -3.52 -16.69 23.50
CA SER A 443 -2.54 -15.90 24.23
C SER A 443 -3.05 -14.48 24.50
N ARG A 444 -2.51 -13.84 25.55
CA ARG A 444 -2.85 -12.48 25.96
C ARG A 444 -1.67 -11.51 25.92
N ASP A 445 -0.48 -11.97 25.54
CA ASP A 445 0.78 -11.23 25.73
C ASP A 445 1.86 -11.49 24.66
N ASN A 446 1.66 -12.45 23.76
CA ASN A 446 2.61 -12.73 22.67
C ASN A 446 2.47 -11.79 21.45
N GLY A 447 1.48 -10.90 21.47
CA GLY A 447 1.18 -9.96 20.39
C GLY A 447 1.89 -8.64 20.58
N GLY A 448 1.90 -8.11 21.82
CA GLY A 448 2.66 -6.94 22.22
C GLY A 448 1.94 -6.07 23.25
N SER A 449 2.15 -4.74 23.21
CA SER A 449 1.63 -3.80 24.22
C SER A 449 0.60 -2.83 23.64
N TRP A 450 -0.28 -2.28 24.50
CA TRP A 450 -1.29 -1.30 24.11
C TRP A 450 -1.53 -0.30 25.25
N ILE A 451 -1.47 0.99 24.93
CA ILE A 451 -1.82 2.10 25.82
C ILE A 451 -2.96 2.91 25.18
N GLY A 452 -3.93 3.35 25.97
CA GLY A 452 -5.00 4.23 25.51
C GLY A 452 -5.40 5.25 26.55
N LYS A 453 -5.67 6.48 26.12
CA LYS A 453 -6.05 7.63 26.95
C LYS A 453 -7.30 8.29 26.40
N ARG A 454 -8.23 8.68 27.27
CA ARG A 454 -9.39 9.47 26.87
C ARG A 454 -8.94 10.86 26.36
N PRO A 455 -9.51 11.35 25.24
CA PRO A 455 -9.19 12.66 24.70
C PRO A 455 -9.53 13.82 25.65
#